data_AF-F2UR59-F1
#
_entry.id   AF-F2UR59-F1
#
_cell.length_a   1.000
_cell.length_b   1.000
_cell.length_c   1.000
_cell.angle_alpha   90.00
_cell.angle_beta   90.00
_cell.angle_gamma   90.00
#
_symmetry.space_group_name_H-M   'P 1'
#
loop_
_entity.id
_entity.type
_entity.pdbx_description
1 polymer ?
#
loop_
_entity_poly.entity_id
_entity_poly.type
_entity_poly.pdbx_seq_one_letter_code
_entity_poly.pdbx_strand_id
1 'polypeptide(L)'
;MSSDEGSPKPASSTTLHAIKEFVAGSGLPHYALCGFSAGIVVSFVLSPIELIKCRLQVQNLNGSEGRYKGPIDCLVKVMKEEGIVRGLYRGNLATILREAPGNMAWFSTYHIMSNKMVPEGKTRDDLSWYHNALAGGFSGMAYWTAFYPADTVKTLQQSSPAYEGQNFTTVFRNVYNSQGFRGLYKGWGLTVARAMPSNAVLFMAYELMNKLVRQST
;
A
#
# COMPACT_ATOMS: atom_id res chain seq x y z
N MET A 1 4.78 -17.76 -59.39
CA MET A 1 5.32 -18.15 -58.07
C MET A 1 5.40 -16.88 -57.25
N SER A 2 4.26 -16.47 -56.72
CA SER A 2 4.05 -15.20 -56.00
C SER A 2 4.41 -15.40 -54.54
N SER A 3 5.48 -14.74 -54.13
CA SER A 3 5.91 -14.61 -52.73
C SER A 3 4.91 -13.73 -52.00
N ASP A 4 4.12 -14.34 -51.10
CA ASP A 4 3.22 -13.62 -50.19
C ASP A 4 4.03 -13.26 -48.94
N GLU A 5 4.57 -12.05 -48.92
CA GLU A 5 5.29 -11.47 -47.78
C GLU A 5 4.30 -11.20 -46.65
N GLY A 6 4.45 -11.93 -45.56
CA GLY A 6 3.66 -11.79 -44.34
C GLY A 6 3.73 -10.38 -43.78
N SER A 7 2.68 -9.60 -44.02
CA SER A 7 2.44 -8.31 -43.39
C SER A 7 2.48 -8.43 -41.84
N PRO A 8 3.05 -7.46 -41.11
CA PRO A 8 3.10 -7.51 -39.65
C PRO A 8 1.68 -7.35 -39.10
N LYS A 9 1.18 -8.35 -38.35
CA LYS A 9 -0.11 -8.24 -37.65
C LYS A 9 -0.06 -7.03 -36.69
N PRO A 10 -1.09 -6.17 -36.68
CA PRO A 10 -1.07 -4.93 -35.91
C PRO A 10 -1.05 -5.23 -34.40
N ALA A 11 0.03 -4.83 -33.72
CA ALA A 11 0.27 -5.03 -32.28
C ALA A 11 -0.89 -4.53 -31.39
N SER A 12 -1.68 -3.56 -31.87
CA SER A 12 -2.85 -3.01 -31.17
C SER A 12 -3.94 -4.05 -30.85
N SER A 13 -4.15 -5.06 -31.70
CA SER A 13 -5.23 -6.05 -31.49
C SER A 13 -4.87 -7.09 -30.42
N THR A 14 -3.60 -7.52 -30.39
CA THR A 14 -3.09 -8.50 -29.44
C THR A 14 -3.02 -7.90 -28.03
N THR A 15 -2.59 -6.64 -27.90
CA THR A 15 -2.57 -5.95 -26.61
C THR A 15 -3.98 -5.73 -26.06
N LEU A 16 -4.94 -5.31 -26.89
CA LEU A 16 -6.35 -5.16 -26.46
C LEU A 16 -6.98 -6.49 -26.07
N HIS A 17 -6.67 -7.58 -26.78
CA HIS A 17 -7.13 -8.92 -26.44
C HIS A 17 -6.52 -9.39 -25.12
N ALA A 18 -5.21 -9.21 -24.94
CA ALA A 18 -4.53 -9.52 -23.68
C ALA A 18 -5.06 -8.68 -22.50
N ILE A 19 -5.41 -7.41 -22.73
CA ILE A 19 -6.05 -6.56 -21.72
C ILE A 19 -7.45 -7.07 -21.40
N LYS A 20 -8.24 -7.49 -22.40
CA LYS A 20 -9.59 -8.03 -22.18
C LYS A 20 -9.55 -9.39 -21.47
N GLU A 21 -8.64 -10.29 -21.85
CA GLU A 21 -8.42 -11.56 -21.15
C GLU A 21 -7.87 -11.34 -19.74
N PHE A 22 -6.98 -10.37 -19.58
CA PHE A 22 -6.52 -9.94 -18.27
C PHE A 22 -7.71 -9.49 -17.44
N VAL A 23 -8.50 -8.51 -17.89
CA VAL A 23 -9.70 -8.01 -17.19
C VAL A 23 -10.74 -9.11 -16.95
N ALA A 24 -10.81 -10.13 -17.81
CA ALA A 24 -11.70 -11.28 -17.65
C ALA A 24 -11.15 -12.35 -16.69
N GLY A 25 -9.89 -12.27 -16.27
CA GLY A 25 -9.25 -13.20 -15.36
C GLY A 25 -9.89 -13.17 -13.97
N SER A 26 -10.32 -14.32 -13.46
CA SER A 26 -10.96 -14.42 -12.13
C SER A 26 -10.07 -15.11 -11.08
N GLY A 27 -8.85 -15.51 -11.44
CA GLY A 27 -7.94 -16.27 -10.58
C GLY A 27 -6.98 -15.42 -9.74
N LEU A 28 -6.35 -16.05 -8.75
CA LEU A 28 -5.38 -15.42 -7.84
C LEU A 28 -4.28 -14.58 -8.53
N PRO A 29 -3.64 -15.02 -9.64
CA PRO A 29 -2.62 -14.21 -10.33
C PRO A 29 -3.18 -12.90 -10.89
N HIS A 30 -4.44 -12.89 -11.33
CA HIS A 30 -5.10 -11.67 -11.81
C HIS A 30 -5.27 -10.66 -10.68
N TYR A 31 -5.82 -11.09 -9.54
CA TYR A 31 -5.99 -10.23 -8.36
C TYR A 31 -4.65 -9.71 -7.81
N ALA A 32 -3.61 -10.53 -7.83
CA ALA A 32 -2.26 -10.12 -7.44
C ALA A 32 -1.73 -9.00 -8.37
N LEU A 33 -1.85 -9.16 -9.69
CA LEU A 33 -1.39 -8.17 -10.66
C LEU A 33 -2.23 -6.89 -10.64
N CYS A 34 -3.55 -6.99 -10.44
CA CYS A 34 -4.42 -5.85 -10.19
C CYS A 34 -4.02 -5.10 -8.92
N GLY A 35 -3.76 -5.81 -7.82
CA GLY A 35 -3.28 -5.20 -6.58
C GLY A 35 -1.93 -4.51 -6.74
N PHE A 36 -1.00 -5.14 -7.46
CA PHE A 36 0.31 -4.58 -7.74
C PHE A 36 0.21 -3.29 -8.58
N SER A 37 -0.53 -3.33 -9.68
CA SER A 37 -0.74 -2.17 -10.56
C SER A 37 -1.49 -1.04 -9.86
N ALA A 38 -2.53 -1.36 -9.08
CA ALA A 38 -3.22 -0.40 -8.23
C ALA A 38 -2.26 0.26 -7.24
N GLY A 39 -1.37 -0.50 -6.59
CA GLY A 39 -0.37 0.05 -5.68
C GLY A 39 0.60 1.03 -6.34
N ILE A 40 0.99 0.78 -7.60
CA ILE A 40 1.78 1.75 -8.38
C ILE A 40 1.01 3.06 -8.57
N VAL A 41 -0.25 2.98 -9.01
CA VAL A 41 -1.08 4.18 -9.25
C VAL A 41 -1.31 4.95 -7.96
N VAL A 42 -1.68 4.25 -6.88
CA VAL A 42 -1.85 4.81 -5.54
C VAL A 42 -0.58 5.53 -5.07
N SER A 43 0.61 5.00 -5.39
CA SER A 43 1.89 5.64 -5.02
C SER A 43 2.04 7.05 -5.59
N PHE A 44 1.56 7.31 -6.81
CA PHE A 44 1.64 8.64 -7.39
C PHE A 44 0.72 9.66 -6.71
N VAL A 45 -0.37 9.19 -6.13
CA VAL A 45 -1.29 10.02 -5.34
C VAL A 45 -0.75 10.24 -3.93
N LEU A 46 -0.15 9.21 -3.32
CA LEU A 46 0.34 9.26 -1.95
C LEU A 46 1.70 9.95 -1.81
N SER A 47 2.57 9.89 -2.82
CA SER A 47 3.94 10.41 -2.74
C SER A 47 4.06 11.85 -2.25
N PRO A 48 3.28 12.83 -2.75
CA PRO A 48 3.36 14.21 -2.25
C PRO A 48 3.00 14.31 -0.76
N ILE A 49 1.99 13.57 -0.33
CA ILE A 49 1.48 13.59 1.05
C ILE A 49 2.50 12.93 1.99
N GLU A 50 3.04 11.78 1.59
CA GLU A 50 4.06 11.06 2.35
C GLU A 50 5.34 11.87 2.48
N LEU A 51 5.77 12.58 1.43
CA LEU A 51 6.94 13.45 1.48
C LEU A 51 6.77 14.57 2.52
N ILE A 52 5.63 15.27 2.48
CA ILE A 52 5.34 16.37 3.41
C ILE A 52 5.30 15.84 4.84
N LYS A 53 4.61 14.71 5.06
CA LYS A 53 4.55 14.05 6.37
C LYS A 53 5.94 13.68 6.86
N CYS A 54 6.76 13.04 6.04
CA CYS A 54 8.12 12.65 6.40
C CYS A 54 8.97 13.86 6.77
N ARG A 55 8.92 14.96 6.01
CA ARG A 55 9.68 16.18 6.31
C ARG A 55 9.28 16.82 7.62
N LEU A 56 7.98 16.88 7.90
CA LEU A 56 7.47 17.38 9.18
C LEU A 56 7.86 16.47 10.34
N GLN A 57 7.80 15.15 10.16
CA GLN A 57 8.21 14.21 11.20
C GLN A 57 9.70 14.31 11.52
N VAL A 58 10.56 14.37 10.49
CA VAL A 58 12.01 14.52 10.67
C VAL A 58 12.35 15.86 11.34
N GLN A 59 11.68 16.95 10.98
CA GLN A 59 11.87 18.24 11.66
C GLN A 59 11.55 18.16 13.16
N ASN A 60 10.45 17.50 13.53
CA ASN A 60 10.06 17.36 14.94
C ASN A 60 11.04 16.48 15.73
N LEU A 61 11.65 15.48 15.09
CA LEU A 61 12.65 14.62 15.73
C LEU A 61 13.99 15.34 15.97
N ASN A 62 14.41 16.18 15.03
CA ASN A 62 15.74 16.82 15.08
C ASN A 62 15.79 18.08 15.95
N GLY A 63 14.68 18.47 16.60
CA GLY A 63 14.62 19.64 17.49
C GLY A 63 15.03 20.97 16.85
N SER A 64 15.11 21.03 15.52
CA SER A 64 15.57 22.21 14.78
C SER A 64 14.50 23.30 14.86
N GLU A 65 14.90 24.57 14.94
CA GLU A 65 13.96 25.69 14.76
C GLU A 65 13.13 25.43 13.50
N GLY A 66 11.80 25.36 13.68
CA GLY A 66 10.93 24.69 12.72
C GLY A 66 10.97 25.32 11.32
N ARG A 67 11.75 24.72 10.40
CA ARG A 67 11.83 25.12 8.99
C ARG A 67 10.45 25.22 8.34
N TYR A 68 9.53 24.34 8.74
CA TYR A 68 8.15 24.27 8.29
C TYR A 68 7.21 24.60 9.46
N LYS A 69 6.33 25.58 9.26
CA LYS A 69 5.28 25.96 10.22
C LYS A 69 4.08 25.00 10.21
N GLY A 70 4.00 24.15 9.19
CA GLY A 70 2.94 23.15 9.03
C GLY A 70 2.97 22.48 7.65
N PRO A 71 2.01 21.59 7.36
CA PRO A 71 1.94 20.83 6.11
C PRO A 71 1.85 21.71 4.86
N ILE A 72 1.04 22.77 4.92
CA ILE A 72 0.84 23.69 3.79
C ILE A 72 2.10 24.53 3.55
N ASP A 73 2.73 25.02 4.62
CA ASP A 73 4.00 25.77 4.52
C ASP A 73 5.12 24.88 3.95
N CYS A 74 5.18 23.60 4.36
CA CYS A 74 6.09 22.61 3.78
C CYS A 74 5.81 22.38 2.29
N LEU A 75 4.55 22.20 1.89
CA LEU A 75 4.16 22.02 0.49
C LEU A 75 4.62 23.20 -0.37
N VAL A 76 4.28 24.42 0.05
CA VAL A 76 4.61 25.65 -0.71
C VAL A 76 6.13 25.82 -0.85
N LYS A 77 6.89 25.60 0.22
CA LYS A 77 8.36 25.69 0.20
C LYS A 77 8.97 24.65 -0.73
N VAL A 78 8.52 23.39 -0.67
CA VAL A 78 9.00 22.33 -1.56
C VAL A 78 8.74 22.68 -3.02
N MET A 79 7.52 23.14 -3.34
CA MET A 79 7.17 23.52 -4.71
C MET A 79 8.01 24.69 -5.24
N LYS A 80 8.33 25.67 -4.40
CA LYS A 80 9.14 26.85 -4.78
C LYS A 80 10.63 26.56 -4.88
N GLU A 81 11.18 25.76 -3.97
CA GLU A 81 12.62 25.52 -3.85
C GLU A 81 13.10 24.33 -4.69
N GLU A 82 12.31 23.25 -4.76
CA GLU A 82 12.70 21.99 -5.41
C GLU A 82 11.89 21.68 -6.68
N GLY A 83 10.86 22.48 -6.95
CA GLY A 83 9.94 22.31 -8.07
C GLY A 83 8.83 21.29 -7.80
N ILE A 84 7.74 21.38 -8.58
CA ILE A 84 6.53 20.58 -8.36
C ILE A 84 6.81 19.08 -8.56
N VAL A 85 7.32 18.69 -9.73
CA VAL A 85 7.52 17.26 -10.05
C VAL A 85 8.72 16.70 -9.30
N ARG A 86 9.89 17.36 -9.39
CA ARG A 86 11.12 16.87 -8.77
C ARG A 86 11.07 16.91 -7.24
N GLY A 87 10.46 17.94 -6.66
CA GLY A 87 10.30 18.07 -5.22
C GLY A 87 9.31 17.07 -4.65
N LEU A 88 8.06 17.05 -5.13
CA LEU A 88 6.98 16.25 -4.54
C LEU A 88 7.12 14.74 -4.75
N TYR A 89 7.80 14.31 -5.82
CA TYR A 89 8.01 12.89 -6.12
C TYR A 89 9.41 12.40 -5.74
N ARG A 90 10.15 13.16 -4.94
CA ARG A 90 11.45 12.74 -4.41
C ARG A 90 11.26 11.53 -3.49
N GLY A 91 11.81 10.39 -3.90
CA GLY A 91 11.67 9.13 -3.16
C GLY A 91 10.44 8.30 -3.55
N ASN A 92 9.71 8.66 -4.62
CA ASN A 92 8.54 7.91 -5.11
C ASN A 92 8.84 6.42 -5.34
N LEU A 93 10.07 6.05 -5.74
CA LEU A 93 10.46 4.64 -5.85
C LEU A 93 10.29 3.87 -4.53
N ALA A 94 10.61 4.49 -3.39
CA ALA A 94 10.43 3.86 -2.08
C ALA A 94 8.94 3.68 -1.73
N THR A 95 8.09 4.62 -2.15
CA THR A 95 6.63 4.51 -2.02
C THR A 95 6.09 3.39 -2.91
N ILE A 96 6.50 3.34 -4.19
CA ILE A 96 6.12 2.28 -5.13
C ILE A 96 6.55 0.90 -4.62
N LEU A 97 7.80 0.78 -4.15
CA LEU A 97 8.32 -0.47 -3.60
C LEU A 97 7.55 -0.94 -2.37
N ARG A 98 6.89 -0.04 -1.64
CA ARG A 98 6.04 -0.36 -0.49
C ARG A 98 4.61 -0.70 -0.91
N GLU A 99 4.00 0.20 -1.65
CA GLU A 99 2.59 0.12 -2.01
C GLU A 99 2.31 -0.99 -3.01
N ALA A 100 3.14 -1.20 -4.02
CA ALA A 100 2.85 -2.20 -5.06
C ALA A 100 2.84 -3.64 -4.49
N PRO A 101 3.86 -4.12 -3.77
CA PRO A 101 3.82 -5.46 -3.21
C PRO A 101 2.86 -5.56 -2.01
N GLY A 102 2.62 -4.45 -1.30
CA GLY A 102 1.67 -4.40 -0.18
C GLY A 102 0.25 -4.59 -0.68
N ASN A 103 -0.17 -3.82 -1.68
CA ASN A 103 -1.49 -3.94 -2.29
C ASN A 103 -1.64 -5.29 -3.01
N MET A 104 -0.59 -5.82 -3.63
CA MET A 104 -0.59 -7.20 -4.15
C MET A 104 -0.94 -8.22 -3.06
N ALA A 105 -0.27 -8.15 -1.89
CA ALA A 105 -0.55 -9.05 -0.76
C ALA A 105 -1.96 -8.86 -0.22
N TRP A 106 -2.44 -7.61 -0.17
CA TRP A 106 -3.80 -7.28 0.27
C TRP A 106 -4.85 -7.88 -0.66
N PHE A 107 -4.81 -7.58 -1.96
CA PHE A 107 -5.80 -8.07 -2.92
C PHE A 107 -5.78 -9.60 -3.08
N SER A 108 -4.60 -10.21 -3.03
CA SER A 108 -4.44 -11.68 -3.08
C SER A 108 -5.08 -12.34 -1.87
N THR A 109 -4.81 -11.80 -0.67
CA THR A 109 -5.39 -12.31 0.57
C THR A 109 -6.90 -12.11 0.60
N TYR A 110 -7.37 -10.97 0.13
CA TYR A 110 -8.79 -10.66 0.05
C TYR A 110 -9.50 -11.67 -0.85
N HIS A 111 -8.92 -11.98 -2.00
CA HIS A 111 -9.43 -13.00 -2.92
C HIS A 111 -9.52 -14.38 -2.27
N ILE A 112 -8.44 -14.85 -1.65
CA ILE A 112 -8.41 -16.16 -0.99
C ILE A 112 -9.44 -16.24 0.14
N MET A 113 -9.50 -15.21 1.00
CA MET A 113 -10.37 -15.21 2.17
C MET A 113 -11.84 -15.09 1.78
N SER A 114 -12.18 -14.18 0.88
CA SER A 114 -13.55 -14.03 0.42
C SER A 114 -14.03 -15.27 -0.34
N ASN A 115 -13.22 -15.90 -1.20
CA ASN A 115 -13.58 -17.16 -1.88
C ASN A 115 -13.87 -18.30 -0.91
N LYS A 116 -13.07 -18.44 0.16
CA LYS A 116 -13.30 -19.48 1.19
C LYS A 116 -14.54 -19.24 2.03
N MET A 117 -15.01 -17.99 2.11
CA MET A 117 -16.17 -17.60 2.91
C MET A 117 -17.47 -17.55 2.10
N VAL A 118 -17.43 -17.81 0.78
CA VAL A 118 -18.64 -17.88 -0.06
C VAL A 118 -19.43 -19.13 0.32
N PRO A 119 -20.69 -19.01 0.75
CA PRO A 119 -21.56 -20.17 0.99
C PRO A 119 -21.83 -20.93 -0.32
N GLU A 120 -21.97 -22.26 -0.25
CA GLU A 120 -22.28 -23.09 -1.42
C GLU A 120 -23.52 -22.56 -2.18
N GLY A 121 -23.36 -22.33 -3.49
CA GLY A 121 -24.43 -21.83 -4.36
C GLY A 121 -24.61 -20.30 -4.41
N LYS A 122 -23.75 -19.51 -3.75
CA LYS A 122 -23.78 -18.03 -3.80
C LYS A 122 -22.56 -17.45 -4.50
N THR A 123 -22.65 -16.17 -4.87
CA THR A 123 -21.54 -15.41 -5.48
C THR A 123 -20.86 -14.54 -4.43
N ARG A 124 -19.62 -14.07 -4.69
CA ARG A 124 -18.89 -13.15 -3.79
C ARG A 124 -19.66 -11.85 -3.51
N ASP A 125 -20.52 -11.43 -4.42
CA ASP A 125 -21.35 -10.24 -4.27
C ASP A 125 -22.44 -10.42 -3.20
N ASP A 126 -22.76 -11.66 -2.83
CA ASP A 126 -23.72 -12.00 -1.78
C ASP A 126 -23.06 -12.14 -0.39
N LEU A 127 -21.77 -11.86 -0.27
CA LEU A 127 -21.07 -11.90 1.01
C LEU A 127 -21.64 -10.84 1.94
N SER A 128 -22.09 -11.27 3.12
CA SER A 128 -22.48 -10.35 4.19
C SER A 128 -21.31 -9.44 4.58
N TRP A 129 -21.63 -8.23 5.03
CA TRP A 129 -20.64 -7.21 5.36
C TRP A 129 -19.57 -7.69 6.35
N TYR A 130 -19.94 -8.56 7.31
CA TYR A 130 -18.98 -9.14 8.27
C TYR A 130 -17.93 -10.03 7.59
N HIS A 131 -18.29 -10.75 6.52
CA HIS A 131 -17.32 -11.59 5.79
C HIS A 131 -16.34 -10.71 5.01
N ASN A 132 -16.84 -9.64 4.37
CA ASN A 132 -15.98 -8.65 3.71
C ASN A 132 -15.08 -7.92 4.73
N ALA A 133 -15.59 -7.65 5.93
CA ALA A 133 -14.83 -7.08 7.04
C ALA A 133 -13.70 -8.00 7.51
N LEU A 134 -14.00 -9.28 7.72
CA LEU A 134 -13.01 -10.27 8.11
C LEU A 134 -11.96 -10.45 7.02
N ALA A 135 -12.38 -10.66 5.76
CA ALA A 135 -11.49 -10.78 4.61
C ALA A 135 -10.58 -9.54 4.47
N GLY A 136 -11.13 -8.33 4.61
CA GLY A 136 -10.38 -7.08 4.63
C GLY A 136 -9.40 -6.98 5.80
N GLY A 137 -9.79 -7.44 7.00
CA GLY A 137 -8.94 -7.51 8.19
C GLY A 137 -7.71 -8.41 7.99
N PHE A 138 -7.91 -9.64 7.52
CA PHE A 138 -6.83 -10.57 7.19
C PHE A 138 -5.93 -10.01 6.06
N SER A 139 -6.52 -9.35 5.08
CA SER A 139 -5.79 -8.69 4.00
C SER A 139 -4.92 -7.55 4.50
N GLY A 140 -5.43 -6.75 5.45
CA GLY A 140 -4.66 -5.73 6.15
C GLY A 140 -3.47 -6.33 6.92
N MET A 141 -3.67 -7.46 7.61
CA MET A 141 -2.56 -8.16 8.26
C MET A 141 -1.52 -8.64 7.25
N ALA A 142 -1.94 -9.18 6.10
CA ALA A 142 -1.02 -9.62 5.04
C ALA A 142 -0.21 -8.44 4.46
N TYR A 143 -0.87 -7.31 4.19
CA TYR A 143 -0.22 -6.07 3.75
C TYR A 143 0.91 -5.66 4.72
N TRP A 144 0.56 -5.52 6.00
CA TRP A 144 1.52 -5.07 7.01
C TRP A 144 2.62 -6.10 7.23
N THR A 145 2.31 -7.40 7.21
CA THR A 145 3.30 -8.47 7.43
C THR A 145 4.38 -8.50 6.34
N ALA A 146 4.03 -8.18 5.10
CA ALA A 146 4.99 -8.13 3.99
C ALA A 146 6.02 -7.01 4.15
N PHE A 147 5.61 -5.84 4.67
CA PHE A 147 6.48 -4.66 4.81
C PHE A 147 7.00 -4.40 6.21
N TYR A 148 6.51 -5.16 7.20
CA TYR A 148 6.85 -4.97 8.60
C TYR A 148 8.36 -4.92 8.88
N PRO A 149 9.21 -5.79 8.30
CA PRO A 149 10.66 -5.71 8.50
C PRO A 149 11.27 -4.38 8.08
N ALA A 150 10.81 -3.83 6.96
CA ALA A 150 11.29 -2.55 6.46
C ALA A 150 10.83 -1.39 7.34
N ASP A 151 9.60 -1.46 7.86
CA ASP A 151 9.06 -0.46 8.78
C ASP A 151 9.77 -0.49 10.14
N THR A 152 10.12 -1.67 10.65
CA THR A 152 10.95 -1.80 11.85
C THR A 152 12.32 -1.17 11.67
N VAL A 153 12.99 -1.45 10.55
CA VAL A 153 14.31 -0.86 10.26
C VAL A 153 14.23 0.66 10.13
N LYS A 154 13.21 1.17 9.40
CA LYS A 154 12.98 2.62 9.29
C LYS A 154 12.71 3.26 10.65
N THR A 155 11.88 2.63 11.47
CA THR A 155 11.54 3.15 12.80
C THR A 155 12.78 3.19 13.68
N LEU A 156 13.58 2.12 13.72
CA LEU A 156 14.81 2.07 14.49
C LEU A 156 15.82 3.13 14.04
N GLN A 157 15.97 3.32 12.73
CA GLN A 157 16.84 4.34 12.16
C GLN A 157 16.38 5.76 12.51
N GLN A 158 15.09 5.99 12.73
CA GLN A 158 14.52 7.30 13.08
C GLN A 158 14.41 7.55 14.59
N SER A 159 14.25 6.51 15.40
CA SER A 159 13.94 6.63 16.83
C SER A 159 15.10 6.28 17.75
N SER A 160 16.12 5.55 17.28
CA SER A 160 17.19 5.04 18.12
C SER A 160 18.52 5.73 17.82
N PRO A 161 19.15 6.38 18.81
CA PRO A 161 20.48 6.99 18.64
C PRO A 161 21.54 5.98 18.17
N ALA A 162 21.38 4.70 18.54
CA ALA A 162 22.29 3.62 18.16
C ALA A 162 22.36 3.35 16.64
N TYR A 163 21.35 3.78 15.87
CA TYR A 163 21.26 3.53 14.42
C TYR A 163 21.20 4.83 13.60
N GLU A 164 21.43 5.97 14.25
CA GLU A 164 21.38 7.28 13.60
C GLU A 164 22.46 7.40 12.51
N GLY A 165 22.10 7.93 11.34
CA GLY A 165 23.01 8.12 10.21
C GLY A 165 23.46 6.84 9.49
N GLN A 166 23.04 5.64 9.94
CA GLN A 166 23.39 4.38 9.30
C GLN A 166 22.52 4.10 8.07
N ASN A 167 23.10 3.39 7.09
CA ASN A 167 22.37 2.94 5.91
C ASN A 167 21.32 1.88 6.26
N PHE A 168 20.19 1.89 5.56
CA PHE A 168 19.09 0.93 5.76
C PHE A 168 19.57 -0.53 5.79
N THR A 169 20.44 -0.92 4.85
CA THR A 169 20.98 -2.29 4.77
C THR A 169 21.85 -2.65 5.97
N THR A 170 22.60 -1.68 6.51
CA THR A 170 23.44 -1.87 7.70
C THR A 170 22.55 -2.07 8.93
N VAL A 171 21.53 -1.24 9.11
CA VAL A 171 20.57 -1.38 10.21
C VAL A 171 19.82 -2.71 10.10
N PHE A 172 19.33 -3.06 8.90
CA PHE A 172 18.67 -4.36 8.66
C PHE A 172 19.57 -5.53 9.04
N ARG A 173 20.82 -5.55 8.57
CA ARG A 173 21.78 -6.62 8.89
C ARG A 173 22.10 -6.67 10.38
N ASN A 174 22.28 -5.52 11.03
CA ASN A 174 22.55 -5.45 12.46
C ASN A 174 21.38 -6.00 13.28
N VAL A 175 20.15 -5.60 12.96
CA VAL A 175 18.95 -6.10 13.64
C VAL A 175 18.78 -7.61 13.41
N TYR A 176 18.98 -8.07 12.18
CA TYR A 176 18.89 -9.49 11.85
C TYR A 176 19.96 -10.33 12.58
N ASN A 177 21.20 -9.85 12.65
CA ASN A 177 22.28 -10.57 13.31
C ASN A 177 22.15 -10.56 14.85
N SER A 178 21.65 -9.47 15.44
CA SER A 178 21.53 -9.35 16.90
C SER A 178 20.26 -9.98 17.47
N GLN A 179 19.11 -9.83 16.78
CA GLN A 179 17.79 -10.24 17.29
C GLN A 179 17.08 -11.25 16.39
N GLY A 180 17.67 -11.61 15.25
CA GLY A 180 17.07 -12.53 14.29
C GLY A 180 15.77 -11.99 13.67
N PHE A 181 14.99 -12.92 13.14
CA PHE A 181 13.68 -12.63 12.55
C PHE A 181 12.70 -12.00 13.55
N ARG A 182 12.79 -12.36 14.84
CA ARG A 182 11.97 -11.77 15.91
C ARG A 182 12.24 -10.28 16.09
N GLY A 183 13.48 -9.84 15.88
CA GLY A 183 13.84 -8.42 15.90
C GLY A 183 13.13 -7.61 14.83
N LEU A 184 13.05 -8.15 13.60
CA LEU A 184 12.39 -7.49 12.47
C LEU A 184 10.87 -7.37 12.63
N TYR A 185 10.25 -8.25 13.42
CA TYR A 185 8.80 -8.26 13.70
C TYR A 185 8.43 -7.73 15.09
N LYS A 186 9.36 -7.06 15.77
CA LYS A 186 9.11 -6.46 17.08
C LYS A 186 8.03 -5.37 16.95
N GLY A 187 6.91 -5.55 17.67
CA GLY A 187 5.74 -4.67 17.61
C GLY A 187 4.67 -5.05 16.58
N TRP A 188 4.86 -6.13 15.79
CA TRP A 188 3.90 -6.56 14.79
C TRP A 188 2.51 -6.84 15.40
N GLY A 189 2.49 -7.46 16.57
CA GLY A 189 1.24 -7.71 17.31
C GLY A 189 0.45 -6.44 17.61
N LEU A 190 1.12 -5.33 17.95
CA LEU A 190 0.45 -4.05 18.17
C LEU A 190 -0.11 -3.48 16.86
N THR A 191 0.62 -3.65 15.76
CA THR A 191 0.19 -3.22 14.41
C THR A 191 -1.00 -4.01 13.89
N VAL A 192 -1.08 -5.29 14.23
CA VAL A 192 -2.25 -6.13 13.93
C VAL A 192 -3.41 -5.81 14.87
N ALA A 193 -3.15 -5.65 16.17
CA ALA A 193 -4.18 -5.35 17.15
C ALA A 193 -4.91 -4.03 16.84
N ARG A 194 -4.21 -2.99 16.37
CA ARG A 194 -4.85 -1.73 15.94
C ARG A 194 -5.73 -1.86 14.70
N ALA A 195 -5.54 -2.90 13.88
CA ALA A 195 -6.29 -3.07 12.64
C ALA A 195 -7.77 -3.41 12.93
N MET A 196 -8.05 -4.17 13.99
CA MET A 196 -9.41 -4.56 14.33
C MET A 196 -10.29 -3.37 14.77
N PRO A 197 -9.87 -2.49 15.71
CA PRO A 197 -10.64 -1.29 16.05
C PRO A 197 -10.80 -0.34 14.85
N SER A 198 -9.74 -0.15 14.06
CA SER A 198 -9.78 0.72 12.88
C SER A 198 -10.83 0.26 11.86
N ASN A 199 -10.86 -1.05 11.58
CA ASN A 199 -11.86 -1.63 10.69
C ASN A 199 -13.26 -1.58 11.30
N ALA A 200 -13.42 -1.85 12.59
CA ALA A 200 -14.71 -1.76 13.28
C ALA A 200 -15.33 -0.35 13.17
N VAL A 201 -14.52 0.70 13.39
CA VAL A 201 -14.96 2.10 13.24
C VAL A 201 -15.37 2.41 11.81
N LEU A 202 -14.59 1.94 10.82
CA LEU A 202 -14.93 2.12 9.41
C LEU A 202 -16.32 1.53 9.08
N PHE A 203 -16.60 0.32 9.55
CA PHE A 203 -17.90 -0.32 9.31
C PHE A 203 -19.05 0.35 10.05
N MET A 204 -18.85 0.77 11.30
CA MET A 204 -19.87 1.54 12.02
C MET A 204 -20.21 2.85 11.30
N ALA A 205 -19.18 3.55 10.80
CA ALA A 205 -19.37 4.78 10.03
C ALA A 205 -20.13 4.52 8.72
N TYR A 206 -19.77 3.44 8.00
CA TYR A 206 -20.45 3.06 6.76
C TYR A 206 -21.93 2.71 6.98
N GLU A 207 -22.24 1.90 8.00
CA GLU A 207 -23.63 1.56 8.33
C GLU A 207 -24.45 2.79 8.74
N LEU A 208 -23.86 3.68 9.54
CA LEU A 208 -24.51 4.94 9.94
C LEU A 208 -24.82 5.80 8.72
N MET A 209 -23.85 5.98 7.82
CA MET A 209 -24.04 6.76 6.59
C MET A 209 -25.10 6.13 5.69
N ASN A 210 -25.11 4.82 5.53
CA ASN A 210 -26.14 4.14 4.74
C ASN A 210 -27.54 4.30 5.34
N LYS A 211 -27.68 4.28 6.67
CA LYS A 211 -28.96 4.55 7.34
C LYS A 211 -29.43 5.98 7.07
N LEU A 212 -28.53 6.98 7.16
CA LEU A 212 -28.86 8.38 6.90
C LEU A 212 -29.27 8.63 5.44
N VAL A 213 -28.55 8.04 4.48
CA VAL A 213 -28.87 8.17 3.06
C VAL A 213 -30.21 7.50 2.73
N ARG A 214 -30.47 6.31 3.28
CA ARG A 214 -31.76 5.61 3.08
C ARG A 214 -32.95 6.27 3.79
N GLN A 215 -32.72 7.10 4.80
CA GLN A 215 -33.76 7.90 5.46
C GLN A 215 -34.06 9.22 4.73
N SER A 216 -33.17 9.65 3.83
CA SER A 216 -33.30 10.88 3.06
C SER A 216 -33.74 10.66 1.61
N THR A 217 -33.96 9.40 1.21
CA THR A 217 -34.56 8.98 -0.07
C THR A 217 -35.91 8.32 0.22
#